data_AF-A0A5A7Z333-F1
#
_entry.id   AF-A0A5A7Z333-F1
#
_cell.length_a   1.000
_cell.length_b   1.000
_cell.length_c   1.000
_cell.angle_alpha   90.00
_cell.angle_beta   90.00
_cell.angle_gamma   90.00
#
_symmetry.space_group_name_H-M   'P 1'
#
loop_
_entity.id
_entity.type
_entity.pdbx_description
1 polymer ?
#
loop_
_entity_poly.entity_id
_entity_poly.type
_entity_poly.pdbx_seq_one_letter_code
_entity_poly.pdbx_strand_id
1 'polypeptide(L)'
;MRVNHDRRLLNKASEARDCRISIRKRADASWPGDHSRLSALESTGHVQRIVSHDGPEASVAVWQITSSGLSQLQVLTSGAE
;
A
#
# COMPACT_ATOMS: atom_id res chain seq x y z
N MET A 1 -3.59 -12.16 12.46
CA MET A 1 -2.31 -11.82 11.79
C MET A 1 -2.53 -10.92 10.55
N ARG A 2 -3.29 -9.82 10.66
CA ARG A 2 -3.46 -8.81 9.58
C ARG A 2 -2.46 -7.67 9.72
N VAL A 3 -2.27 -7.21 10.95
CA VAL A 3 -1.37 -6.12 11.36
C VAL A 3 0.05 -6.25 10.78
N ASN A 4 0.61 -7.46 10.70
CA ASN A 4 1.94 -7.67 10.13
C ASN A 4 2.02 -7.37 8.62
N HIS A 5 0.95 -7.63 7.87
CA HIS A 5 0.93 -7.36 6.44
C HIS A 5 0.73 -5.88 6.14
N ASP A 6 -0.18 -5.22 6.86
CA ASP A 6 -0.41 -3.78 6.73
C ASP A 6 0.84 -2.99 7.13
N ARG A 7 1.48 -3.35 8.25
CA ARG A 7 2.78 -2.80 8.66
C ARG A 7 3.82 -2.98 7.55
N ARG A 8 3.93 -4.18 6.98
CA ARG A 8 4.91 -4.47 5.92
C ARG A 8 4.66 -3.65 4.65
N LEU A 9 3.39 -3.43 4.28
CA LEU A 9 3.04 -2.59 3.14
C LEU A 9 3.34 -1.11 3.42
N LEU A 10 2.91 -0.59 4.57
CA LEU A 10 3.19 0.80 4.94
C LEU A 10 4.70 1.05 5.08
N ASN A 11 5.45 0.10 5.65
CA ASN A 11 6.91 0.19 5.76
C ASN A 11 7.55 0.21 4.38
N LYS A 12 7.18 -0.72 3.50
CA LYS A 12 7.69 -0.77 2.14
C LYS A 12 7.34 0.48 1.33
N ALA A 13 6.18 1.09 1.58
CA ALA A 13 5.82 2.38 1.01
C ALA A 13 6.75 3.47 1.55
N SER A 14 6.93 3.55 2.87
CA SER A 14 7.78 4.55 3.54
C SER A 14 9.27 4.43 3.16
N GLU A 15 9.77 3.23 2.93
CA GLU A 15 11.14 2.97 2.47
C GLU A 15 11.34 3.29 0.98
N ALA A 16 10.24 3.37 0.21
CA ALA A 16 10.31 3.77 -1.18
C ALA A 16 10.61 5.26 -1.31
N ARG A 17 11.33 5.61 -2.38
CA ARG A 17 11.93 6.93 -2.63
C ARG A 17 10.96 8.14 -2.66
N ASP A 18 9.65 7.88 -2.67
CA ASP A 18 8.58 8.88 -2.71
C ASP A 18 7.45 8.59 -1.70
N CYS A 19 7.68 7.66 -0.79
CA CYS A 19 6.65 7.13 0.10
C CYS A 19 5.47 6.46 -0.66
N ARG A 20 5.77 5.82 -1.80
CA ARG A 20 4.79 5.26 -2.75
C ARG A 20 4.93 3.76 -2.90
N ILE A 21 3.79 3.08 -2.99
CA ILE A 21 3.68 1.67 -3.38
C ILE A 21 3.04 1.58 -4.75
N SER A 22 3.69 0.85 -5.66
CA SER A 22 3.11 0.45 -6.94
C SER A 22 2.82 -1.05 -6.91
N ILE A 23 1.56 -1.42 -7.11
CA ILE A 23 1.15 -2.80 -7.37
C ILE A 23 0.87 -2.93 -8.86
N ARG A 24 1.57 -3.88 -9.49
CA ARG A 24 1.25 -4.32 -10.85
C ARG A 24 0.35 -5.55 -10.77
N LYS A 25 -0.66 -5.58 -11.63
CA LYS A 25 -1.52 -6.75 -11.86
C LYS A 25 -0.67 -7.91 -12.39
N ARG A 26 -0.96 -9.14 -11.97
CA ARG A 26 -0.23 -10.32 -12.44
C ARG A 26 -0.53 -10.59 -13.92
N ALA A 27 0.32 -11.39 -14.56
CA ALA A 27 0.12 -11.83 -15.94
C ALA A 27 -1.25 -12.52 -16.15
N ASP A 28 -1.75 -13.23 -15.13
CA ASP A 28 -3.10 -13.82 -15.09
C ASP A 28 -4.24 -12.80 -14.87
N ALA A 29 -4.02 -11.51 -15.15
CA ALA A 29 -4.98 -10.43 -14.90
C ALA A 29 -5.52 -10.38 -13.45
N SER A 30 -4.83 -10.98 -12.50
CA SER A 30 -5.24 -11.06 -11.10
C SER A 30 -4.48 -10.06 -10.25
N TRP A 31 -5.19 -9.32 -9.41
CA TRP A 31 -4.57 -8.45 -8.43
C TRP A 31 -3.97 -9.28 -7.28
N PRO A 32 -2.73 -9.00 -6.85
CA PRO A 32 -2.19 -9.67 -5.67
C PRO A 32 -2.99 -9.26 -4.43
N GLY A 33 -2.97 -10.09 -3.38
CA GLY A 33 -3.67 -9.80 -2.13
C GLY A 33 -3.28 -8.46 -1.47
N ASP A 34 -2.12 -7.91 -1.85
CA ASP A 34 -1.69 -6.56 -1.47
C ASP A 34 -2.60 -5.45 -2.02
N HIS A 35 -3.22 -5.64 -3.19
CA HIS A 35 -4.21 -4.68 -3.73
C HIS A 35 -5.42 -4.54 -2.80
N SER A 36 -6.02 -5.66 -2.38
CA SER A 36 -7.17 -5.63 -1.46
C SER A 36 -6.81 -4.98 -0.12
N ARG A 37 -5.59 -5.20 0.37
CA ARG A 37 -5.09 -4.55 1.60
C ARG A 37 -4.88 -3.06 1.43
N LEU A 38 -4.26 -2.63 0.33
CA LEU A 38 -4.09 -1.21 0.03
C LEU A 38 -5.43 -0.50 -0.18
N SER A 39 -6.41 -1.18 -0.77
CA SER A 39 -7.78 -0.66 -0.87
C SER A 39 -8.42 -0.49 0.51
N ALA A 40 -8.18 -1.41 1.45
CA ALA A 40 -8.65 -1.26 2.82
C ALA A 40 -7.94 -0.10 3.56
N LEU A 41 -6.62 0.03 3.38
CA LEU A 41 -5.84 1.14 3.93
C LEU A 41 -6.27 2.50 3.34
N GLU A 42 -6.72 2.50 2.10
CA GLU A 42 -7.28 3.68 1.44
C GLU A 42 -8.63 4.06 2.04
N SER A 43 -9.53 3.09 2.26
CA SER A 43 -10.78 3.34 3.00
C SER A 43 -10.58 3.87 4.42
N THR A 44 -9.46 3.53 5.08
CA THR A 44 -9.12 4.08 6.41
C THR A 44 -8.33 5.40 6.34
N GLY A 45 -8.01 5.90 5.14
CA GLY A 45 -7.25 7.15 4.95
C GLY A 45 -5.75 7.05 5.26
N HIS A 46 -5.20 5.85 5.39
CA HIS A 46 -3.77 5.63 5.64
C HIS A 46 -2.92 5.73 4.37
N VAL A 47 -3.52 5.45 3.22
CA VAL A 47 -2.90 5.62 1.90
C VAL A 47 -3.88 6.29 0.96
N GLN A 48 -3.37 6.97 -0.05
CA GLN A 48 -4.18 7.59 -1.10
C GLN A 48 -3.73 7.05 -2.45
N ARG A 49 -4.70 6.58 -3.26
CA ARG A 49 -4.40 6.19 -4.64
C ARG A 49 -4.13 7.44 -5.47
N ILE A 50 -2.92 7.57 -5.99
CA ILE A 50 -2.47 8.74 -6.78
C ILE A 50 -2.39 8.45 -8.27
N VAL A 51 -2.17 7.19 -8.67
CA VAL A 51 -2.19 6.79 -10.08
C VAL A 51 -2.86 5.44 -10.20
N SER A 52 -3.78 5.32 -11.15
CA SER A 52 -4.32 4.05 -11.61
C SER A 52 -4.16 4.03 -13.12
N HIS A 53 -3.19 3.29 -13.61
CA HIS A 53 -3.06 3.02 -15.03
C HIS A 53 -3.74 1.68 -15.29
N ASP A 54 -4.90 1.70 -15.94
CA ASP A 54 -5.54 0.50 -16.46
C ASP A 54 -5.29 0.46 -17.97
N GLY A 55 -4.14 -0.11 -18.33
CA GLY A 55 -3.72 -0.27 -19.72
C GLY A 55 -3.89 -1.72 -20.17
N PRO A 56 -4.12 -1.97 -21.47
CA PRO A 56 -4.31 -3.31 -22.02
C PRO A 56 -3.11 -4.25 -21.81
N GLU A 57 -1.89 -3.70 -21.60
CA GLU A 57 -0.67 -4.50 -21.43
C GLU A 57 -0.29 -4.73 -19.96
N ALA A 58 -0.65 -3.83 -19.05
CA ALA A 58 -0.43 -4.00 -17.61
C ALA A 58 -1.20 -2.96 -16.79
N SER A 59 -2.17 -3.39 -15.97
CA SER A 59 -2.75 -2.50 -14.97
C SER A 59 -1.75 -2.28 -13.81
N VAL A 60 -1.39 -1.03 -13.55
CA VAL A 60 -0.56 -0.62 -12.40
C VAL A 60 -1.35 0.35 -11.55
N ALA A 61 -1.48 0.04 -10.28
CA ALA A 61 -2.05 0.93 -9.28
C ALA A 61 -0.94 1.43 -8.36
N VAL A 62 -0.92 2.74 -8.12
CA VAL A 62 0.05 3.42 -7.26
C VAL A 62 -0.68 4.11 -6.13
N TRP A 63 -0.26 3.81 -4.91
CA TRP A 63 -0.71 4.44 -3.68
C TRP A 63 0.44 5.20 -3.06
N GLN A 64 0.13 6.33 -2.45
CA GLN A 64 1.02 7.10 -1.63
C GLN A 64 0.60 6.96 -0.18
N ILE A 65 1.55 6.75 0.72
CA ILE A 65 1.25 6.80 2.15
C ILE A 65 0.89 8.23 2.55
N THR A 66 -0.15 8.38 3.36
CA THR A 66 -0.51 9.67 3.93
C THR A 66 0.24 9.88 5.25
N SER A 67 0.20 11.10 5.78
CA SER A 67 0.66 11.39 7.14
C SER A 67 -0.02 10.51 8.19
N SER A 68 -1.31 10.19 8.04
CA SER A 68 -2.03 9.26 8.91
C SER A 68 -1.47 7.84 8.81
N GLY A 69 -1.16 7.35 7.61
CA GLY A 69 -0.53 6.04 7.43
C GLY A 69 0.89 5.96 8.00
N LEU A 70 1.66 7.05 7.93
CA LEU A 70 2.96 7.15 8.56
C LEU A 70 2.88 7.15 10.09
N SER A 71 1.93 7.88 10.67
CA SER A 71 1.67 7.82 12.13
C SER A 71 1.24 6.42 12.55
N GLN A 72 0.36 5.77 11.79
CA GLN A 72 -0.04 4.38 12.05
C GLN A 72 1.16 3.43 11.96
N LEU A 73 2.03 3.59 10.96
CA LEU A 73 3.27 2.81 10.82
C LEU A 73 4.19 3.00 12.03
N GLN A 74 4.34 4.25 12.51
CA GLN A 74 5.11 4.55 13.71
C GLN A 74 4.52 3.87 14.94
N VAL A 75 3.20 3.91 15.14
CA VAL A 75 2.54 3.19 16.24
C VAL A 75 2.77 1.68 16.13
N LEU A 76 2.71 1.12 14.91
CA LEU A 76 2.92 -0.30 14.65
C LEU A 76 4.38 -0.76 14.74
N THR A 77 5.35 0.16 14.62
CA THR A 77 6.78 -0.14 14.75
C THR A 77 7.30 0.13 16.16
N SER A 78 6.76 1.14 16.83
CA SER A 78 7.09 1.51 18.22
C SER A 78 6.33 0.67 19.24
N GLY A 79 5.17 0.10 18.91
CA GLY A 79 4.44 -0.83 19.79
C GLY A 79 5.03 -2.24 19.89
N ALA A 80 6.31 -2.43 19.54
CA ALA A 80 7.04 -3.69 19.63
C ALA A 80 8.07 -3.70 20.78
N GLU A 81 7.81 -2.90 21.82
CA GLU A 81 8.60 -2.82 23.07
C GLU A 81 8.01 -3.72 24.15
#